data_AF-A0A959JE38-F1
#
_entry.id   AF-A0A959JE38-F1
#
_cell.length_a   1.000
_cell.length_b   1.000
_cell.length_c   1.000
_cell.angle_alpha   90.00
_cell.angle_beta   90.00
_cell.angle_gamma   90.00
#
_symmetry.space_group_name_H-M   'P 1'
#
loop_
_entity.id
_entity.type
_entity.pdbx_description
1 polymer ?
#
loop_
_entity_poly.entity_id
_entity_poly.type
_entity_poly.pdbx_seq_one_letter_code
_entity_poly.pdbx_strand_id
1 'polypeptide(L)'
;MRIGLILLVCVMGMACVSKKKFTELQSASTQTEQSLRDELKQTLVENSRFKQQYEDTRDELIKSNSSFNQIVAENILLEKKNNDLNAKLGSVSSQAESIRETLYQELSEQNEILAQKDAQLSEIGEIYQADQMQLETILSLLLDQFKNAKDSELEIKKEAYQIKMILYASYLFGANESISGRAGTVLQQLSKIMQQYPTLPMTITGHTDPEAASKQRSVDNLNLSVLRAATVTRFLAQEGGLPDNQLEATGVGASQPRVSNETPAGRALNNRVEISIRVNWPVILRKVSSINLE
;
A
#
# COMPACT_ATOMS: atom_id res chain seq x y z
N MET A 1 -34.29 31.42 156.94
CA MET A 1 -33.71 31.21 158.28
C MET A 1 -32.97 29.87 158.26
N ARG A 2 -31.65 29.91 158.51
CA ARG A 2 -30.76 28.83 158.99
C ARG A 2 -30.54 27.59 158.09
N ILE A 3 -29.31 27.42 157.58
CA ILE A 3 -28.24 26.48 158.06
C ILE A 3 -28.68 25.03 157.82
N GLY A 4 -27.94 24.14 157.13
CA GLY A 4 -26.53 24.06 156.80
C GLY A 4 -26.11 22.59 156.92
N LEU A 5 -25.25 22.14 156.02
CA LEU A 5 -24.21 21.09 156.11
C LEU A 5 -24.44 19.81 156.94
N ILE A 6 -23.98 18.67 156.35
CA ILE A 6 -23.42 17.41 156.92
C ILE A 6 -24.17 16.19 156.34
N LEU A 7 -23.60 15.07 155.85
CA LEU A 7 -22.26 14.59 155.46
C LEU A 7 -22.45 13.10 155.06
N LEU A 8 -21.49 12.52 154.32
CA LEU A 8 -21.04 11.12 154.41
C LEU A 8 -21.46 10.06 153.34
N VAL A 9 -20.63 9.97 152.29
CA VAL A 9 -19.90 8.78 151.77
C VAL A 9 -20.62 7.62 151.05
N CYS A 10 -19.91 7.10 150.02
CA CYS A 10 -20.06 5.87 149.20
C CYS A 10 -20.91 6.07 147.92
N VAL A 11 -20.43 5.93 146.68
CA VAL A 11 -19.39 5.03 146.11
C VAL A 11 -18.85 5.63 144.79
N MET A 12 -17.52 5.61 144.61
CA MET A 12 -16.89 5.76 143.29
C MET A 12 -17.29 4.58 142.39
N GLY A 13 -17.89 4.86 141.23
CA GLY A 13 -18.37 3.82 140.31
C GLY A 13 -18.32 4.23 138.83
N MET A 14 -17.10 4.37 138.31
CA MET A 14 -16.68 4.05 136.93
C MET A 14 -17.71 4.22 135.78
N ALA A 15 -17.69 5.37 135.11
CA ALA A 15 -17.98 5.42 133.67
C ALA A 15 -16.72 5.00 132.89
N CYS A 16 -16.23 3.80 133.18
CA CYS A 16 -15.22 3.11 132.39
C CYS A 16 -15.95 1.98 131.66
N VAL A 17 -16.11 2.09 130.34
CA VAL A 17 -16.49 0.95 129.50
C VAL A 17 -15.53 -0.20 129.83
N SER A 18 -16.05 -1.44 129.99
CA SER A 18 -15.17 -2.56 130.31
C SER A 18 -14.13 -2.73 129.20
N LYS A 19 -12.86 -2.90 129.57
CA LYS A 19 -11.73 -3.03 128.64
C LYS A 19 -12.02 -4.02 127.51
N LYS A 20 -12.74 -5.11 127.83
CA LYS A 20 -13.20 -6.16 126.91
C LYS A 20 -14.17 -5.67 125.83
N LYS A 21 -15.20 -4.89 126.20
CA LYS A 21 -16.22 -4.39 125.26
C LYS A 21 -15.66 -3.30 124.35
N PHE A 22 -14.75 -2.50 124.90
CA PHE A 22 -13.97 -1.53 124.11
C PHE A 22 -13.03 -2.23 123.11
N THR A 23 -12.31 -3.28 123.53
CA THR A 23 -11.44 -4.06 122.62
C THR A 23 -12.21 -4.84 121.55
N GLU A 24 -13.40 -5.37 121.86
CA GLU A 24 -14.27 -6.05 120.88
C GLU A 24 -14.83 -5.10 119.83
N LEU A 25 -15.34 -3.93 120.25
CA LEU A 25 -15.79 -2.87 119.33
C LEU A 25 -14.62 -2.33 118.49
N GLN A 26 -13.44 -2.18 119.11
CA GLN A 26 -12.23 -1.77 118.40
C GLN A 26 -11.79 -2.82 117.38
N SER A 27 -11.83 -4.11 117.71
CA SER A 27 -11.51 -5.20 116.78
C SER A 27 -12.55 -5.36 115.66
N ALA A 28 -13.84 -5.16 115.95
CA ALA A 28 -14.90 -5.22 114.95
C ALA A 28 -14.82 -4.01 113.99
N SER A 29 -14.51 -2.82 114.52
CA SER A 29 -14.28 -1.62 113.72
C SER A 29 -13.07 -1.77 112.81
N THR A 30 -11.93 -2.27 113.33
CA THR A 30 -10.74 -2.51 112.50
C THR A 30 -10.96 -3.62 111.48
N GLN A 31 -11.70 -4.68 111.83
CA GLN A 31 -12.03 -5.76 110.88
C GLN A 31 -12.96 -5.28 109.75
N THR A 32 -13.95 -4.44 110.08
CA THR A 32 -14.83 -3.81 109.08
C THR A 32 -14.05 -2.84 108.19
N GLU A 33 -13.17 -2.03 108.78
CA GLU A 33 -12.28 -1.13 108.04
C GLU A 33 -11.34 -1.90 107.12
N GLN A 34 -10.85 -3.06 107.54
CA GLN A 34 -9.99 -3.93 106.74
C GLN A 34 -10.76 -4.61 105.59
N SER A 35 -11.99 -5.10 105.85
CA SER A 35 -12.87 -5.63 104.80
C SER A 35 -13.20 -4.57 103.75
N LEU A 36 -13.56 -3.36 104.18
CA LEU A 36 -13.80 -2.22 103.29
C LEU A 36 -12.55 -1.86 102.48
N ARG A 37 -11.35 -1.92 103.10
CA ARG A 37 -10.08 -1.68 102.39
C ARG A 37 -9.80 -2.75 101.34
N ASP A 38 -10.10 -4.01 101.63
CA ASP A 38 -9.83 -5.10 100.70
C ASP A 38 -10.83 -5.12 99.53
N GLU A 39 -12.11 -4.83 99.78
CA GLU A 39 -13.12 -4.63 98.74
C GLU A 39 -12.82 -3.39 97.87
N LEU A 40 -12.38 -2.29 98.49
CA LEU A 40 -11.92 -1.10 97.77
C LEU A 40 -10.71 -1.42 96.87
N LYS A 41 -9.75 -2.21 97.35
CA LYS A 41 -8.60 -2.66 96.55
C LYS A 41 -9.05 -3.53 95.38
N GLN A 42 -9.93 -4.50 95.62
CA GLN A 42 -10.42 -5.39 94.57
C GLN A 42 -11.15 -4.60 93.49
N THR A 43 -12.03 -3.68 93.91
CA THR A 43 -12.75 -2.78 93.00
C THR A 43 -11.79 -1.90 92.19
N LEU A 44 -10.73 -1.38 92.81
CA LEU A 44 -9.69 -0.61 92.12
C LEU A 44 -8.96 -1.45 91.04
N VAL A 45 -8.67 -2.72 91.32
CA VAL A 45 -8.04 -3.64 90.37
C VAL A 45 -8.99 -4.01 89.24
N GLU A 46 -10.27 -4.25 89.52
CA GLU A 46 -11.27 -4.54 88.49
C GLU A 46 -11.52 -3.31 87.60
N ASN A 47 -11.60 -2.12 88.19
CA ASN A 47 -11.78 -0.87 87.46
C ASN A 47 -10.57 -0.54 86.58
N SER A 48 -9.33 -0.81 87.06
CA SER A 48 -8.13 -0.68 86.22
C SER A 48 -8.11 -1.70 85.08
N ARG A 49 -8.56 -2.94 85.32
CA ARG A 49 -8.68 -3.98 84.29
C ARG A 49 -9.72 -3.63 83.24
N PHE A 50 -10.91 -3.18 83.64
CA PHE A 50 -11.94 -2.74 82.70
C PHE A 50 -11.49 -1.53 81.89
N LYS A 51 -10.80 -0.59 82.52
CA LYS A 51 -10.21 0.55 81.82
C LYS A 51 -9.20 0.11 80.76
N GLN A 52 -8.31 -0.83 81.09
CA GLN A 52 -7.36 -1.39 80.13
C GLN A 52 -8.07 -2.07 78.97
N GLN A 53 -9.04 -2.93 79.24
CA GLN A 53 -9.80 -3.64 78.20
C GLN A 53 -10.57 -2.69 77.29
N TYR A 54 -11.12 -1.60 77.85
CA TYR A 54 -11.78 -0.54 77.08
C TYR A 54 -10.78 0.18 76.16
N GLU A 55 -9.59 0.51 76.66
CA GLU A 55 -8.53 1.13 75.85
C GLU A 55 -8.05 0.19 74.73
N ASP A 56 -7.83 -1.09 75.03
CA ASP A 56 -7.40 -2.09 74.03
C ASP A 56 -8.47 -2.28 72.93
N THR A 57 -9.74 -2.43 73.32
CA THR A 57 -10.86 -2.60 72.37
C THR A 57 -11.05 -1.34 71.51
N ARG A 58 -10.91 -0.16 72.10
CA ARG A 58 -10.98 1.11 71.38
C ARG A 58 -9.86 1.19 70.33
N ASP A 59 -8.65 0.79 70.70
CA ASP A 59 -7.49 0.85 69.81
C ASP A 59 -7.61 -0.18 68.66
N GLU A 60 -8.16 -1.37 68.93
CA GLU A 60 -8.53 -2.35 67.90
C GLU A 60 -9.61 -1.81 66.95
N LEU A 61 -10.66 -1.18 67.49
CA LEU A 61 -11.72 -0.58 66.69
C LEU A 61 -11.17 0.53 65.77
N ILE A 62 -10.24 1.36 66.27
CA ILE A 62 -9.58 2.39 65.47
C ILE A 62 -8.79 1.77 64.32
N LYS A 63 -8.00 0.71 64.59
CA LYS A 63 -7.22 -0.01 63.56
C LYS A 63 -8.11 -0.71 62.54
N SER A 64 -9.22 -1.31 62.98
CA SER A 64 -10.19 -1.94 62.09
C SER A 64 -10.88 -0.89 61.21
N ASN A 65 -11.27 0.25 61.79
CA ASN A 65 -11.95 1.31 61.05
C ASN A 65 -11.02 1.99 60.03
N SER A 66 -9.73 2.16 60.36
CA SER A 66 -8.75 2.66 59.38
C SER A 66 -8.56 1.69 58.22
N SER A 67 -8.43 0.39 58.51
CA SER A 67 -8.30 -0.66 57.48
C SER A 67 -9.55 -0.73 56.60
N PHE A 68 -10.74 -0.65 57.18
CA PHE A 68 -12.01 -0.62 56.45
C PHE A 68 -12.07 0.57 55.49
N ASN A 69 -11.75 1.77 55.98
CA ASN A 69 -11.74 2.97 55.14
C ASN A 69 -10.73 2.87 53.98
N GLN A 70 -9.58 2.22 54.21
CA GLN A 70 -8.60 1.97 53.15
C GLN A 70 -9.15 1.02 52.08
N ILE A 71 -9.79 -0.08 52.48
CA ILE A 71 -10.42 -1.04 51.55
C ILE A 71 -11.55 -0.38 50.75
N VAL A 72 -12.37 0.46 51.40
CA VAL A 72 -13.43 1.22 50.71
C VAL A 72 -12.83 2.15 49.66
N ALA A 73 -11.76 2.87 49.99
CA ALA A 73 -11.06 3.74 49.05
C ALA A 73 -10.47 2.97 47.86
N GLU A 74 -9.88 1.79 48.10
CA GLU A 74 -9.33 0.93 47.06
C GLU A 74 -10.43 0.37 46.15
N ASN A 75 -11.56 -0.07 46.70
CA ASN A 75 -12.71 -0.53 45.91
C ASN A 75 -13.27 0.56 45.00
N ILE A 76 -13.42 1.79 45.50
CA ILE A 76 -13.86 2.93 44.68
C ILE A 76 -12.89 3.16 43.52
N LEU A 77 -11.58 3.05 43.76
CA LEU A 77 -10.57 3.19 42.72
C LEU A 77 -10.63 2.06 41.69
N LEU A 78 -10.81 0.82 42.15
CA LEU A 78 -10.97 -0.36 41.29
C LEU A 78 -12.22 -0.27 40.42
N GLU A 79 -13.35 0.17 40.97
CA GLU A 79 -14.58 0.42 40.22
C GLU A 79 -14.37 1.48 39.14
N LYS A 80 -13.69 2.60 39.49
CA LYS A 80 -13.35 3.63 38.51
C LYS A 80 -12.48 3.08 37.38
N LYS A 81 -11.48 2.25 37.72
CA LYS A 81 -10.59 1.62 36.74
C LYS A 81 -11.33 0.61 35.86
N ASN A 82 -12.24 -0.18 36.41
CA ASN A 82 -13.08 -1.11 35.66
C ASN A 82 -14.00 -0.38 34.68
N ASN A 83 -14.60 0.74 35.10
CA ASN A 83 -15.45 1.56 34.23
C ASN A 83 -14.64 2.18 33.08
N ASP A 84 -13.44 2.68 33.35
CA ASP A 84 -12.53 3.21 32.31
C ASP A 84 -12.09 2.10 31.32
N LEU A 85 -11.75 0.91 31.83
CA LEU A 85 -11.41 -0.25 31.00
C LEU A 85 -12.57 -0.69 30.10
N ASN A 86 -13.79 -0.74 30.65
CA ASN A 86 -14.98 -1.10 29.87
C ASN A 86 -15.29 -0.07 28.79
N ALA A 87 -15.13 1.23 29.09
CA ALA A 87 -15.29 2.29 28.09
C ALA A 87 -14.26 2.16 26.96
N LYS A 88 -12.98 1.92 27.31
CA LYS A 88 -11.91 1.67 26.33
C LYS A 88 -12.16 0.42 25.49
N LEU A 89 -12.63 -0.66 26.10
CA LEU A 89 -12.96 -1.90 25.39
C LEU A 89 -14.08 -1.66 24.38
N GLY A 90 -15.13 -0.93 24.78
CA GLY A 90 -16.21 -0.53 23.88
C GLY A 90 -15.73 0.30 22.69
N SER A 91 -14.87 1.30 22.92
CA SER A 91 -14.33 2.13 21.84
C SER A 91 -13.40 1.36 20.90
N VAL A 92 -12.56 0.47 21.43
CA VAL A 92 -11.67 -0.37 20.60
C VAL A 92 -12.48 -1.35 19.79
N SER A 93 -13.51 -1.98 20.38
CA SER A 93 -14.37 -2.91 19.67
C SER A 93 -15.14 -2.25 18.53
N SER A 94 -15.67 -1.04 18.74
CA SER A 94 -16.38 -0.31 17.69
C SER A 94 -15.45 0.18 16.58
N GLN A 95 -14.23 0.62 16.92
CA GLN A 95 -13.21 0.94 15.93
C GLN A 95 -12.79 -0.28 15.11
N ALA A 96 -12.58 -1.44 15.76
CA ALA A 96 -12.23 -2.67 15.07
C ALA A 96 -13.32 -3.11 14.09
N GLU A 97 -14.59 -2.97 14.47
CA GLU A 97 -15.72 -3.29 13.60
C GLU A 97 -15.79 -2.36 12.39
N SER A 98 -15.64 -1.05 12.59
CA SER A 98 -15.60 -0.07 11.50
C SER A 98 -14.43 -0.31 10.54
N ILE A 99 -13.23 -0.60 11.06
CA ILE A 99 -12.06 -0.93 10.24
C ILE A 99 -12.33 -2.20 9.41
N ARG A 100 -12.94 -3.22 10.03
CA ARG A 100 -13.28 -4.47 9.36
C ARG A 100 -14.25 -4.26 8.21
N GLU A 101 -15.30 -3.46 8.41
CA GLU A 101 -16.24 -3.10 7.35
C GLU A 101 -15.55 -2.37 6.19
N THR A 102 -14.73 -1.36 6.49
CA THR A 102 -13.96 -0.63 5.47
C THR A 102 -13.02 -1.56 4.70
N LEU A 103 -12.30 -2.45 5.39
CA LEU A 103 -11.41 -3.42 4.74
C LEU A 103 -12.16 -4.39 3.82
N TYR A 104 -13.35 -4.84 4.20
CA TYR A 104 -14.17 -5.69 3.33
C TYR A 104 -14.67 -4.95 2.09
N GLN A 105 -15.04 -3.67 2.23
CA GLN A 105 -15.43 -2.83 1.09
C GLN A 105 -14.26 -2.65 0.13
N GLU A 106 -13.09 -2.25 0.64
CA GLU A 106 -11.88 -2.04 -0.15
C GLU A 106 -11.43 -3.34 -0.84
N LEU A 107 -11.47 -4.48 -0.13
CA LEU A 107 -11.14 -5.78 -0.73
C LEU A 107 -12.11 -6.17 -1.86
N SER A 108 -13.41 -5.90 -1.70
CA SER A 108 -14.41 -6.15 -2.74
C SER A 108 -14.15 -5.30 -3.99
N GLU A 109 -13.88 -4.01 -3.80
CA GLU A 109 -13.57 -3.08 -4.88
C GLU A 109 -12.27 -3.49 -5.62
N GLN A 110 -11.22 -3.85 -4.88
CA GLN A 110 -9.97 -4.33 -5.47
C GLN A 110 -10.16 -5.62 -6.28
N ASN A 111 -10.98 -6.56 -5.82
CA ASN A 111 -11.26 -7.79 -6.55
C ASN A 111 -12.03 -7.52 -7.85
N GLU A 112 -12.93 -6.54 -7.86
CA GLU A 112 -13.65 -6.13 -9.06
C GLU A 112 -12.70 -5.47 -10.07
N ILE A 113 -11.84 -4.56 -9.62
CA ILE A 113 -10.79 -3.93 -10.44
C ILE A 113 -9.85 -5.00 -11.01
N LEU A 114 -9.45 -5.99 -10.21
CA LEU A 114 -8.58 -7.07 -10.67
C LEU A 114 -9.26 -7.91 -11.76
N ALA A 115 -10.52 -8.30 -11.56
CA ALA A 115 -11.28 -9.04 -12.56
C ALA A 115 -11.44 -8.26 -13.87
N GLN A 116 -11.66 -6.94 -13.79
CA GLN A 116 -11.69 -6.07 -14.97
C GLN A 116 -10.33 -6.03 -15.68
N LYS A 117 -9.23 -5.85 -14.94
CA LYS A 117 -7.87 -5.86 -15.52
C LYS A 117 -7.51 -7.19 -16.17
N ASP A 118 -7.89 -8.31 -15.57
CA ASP A 118 -7.66 -9.64 -16.15
C ASP A 118 -8.42 -9.83 -17.47
N ALA A 119 -9.68 -9.38 -17.53
CA ALA A 119 -10.45 -9.39 -18.78
C ALA A 119 -9.81 -8.52 -19.87
N GLN A 120 -9.32 -7.33 -19.50
CA GLN A 120 -8.63 -6.41 -20.42
C GLN A 120 -7.30 -7.00 -20.94
N LEU A 121 -6.52 -7.62 -20.06
CA LEU A 121 -5.27 -8.29 -20.44
C LEU A 121 -5.52 -9.45 -21.41
N SER A 122 -6.61 -10.19 -21.23
CA SER A 122 -7.02 -11.26 -22.16
C SER A 122 -7.30 -10.69 -23.56
N GLU A 123 -8.08 -9.62 -23.66
CA GLU A 123 -8.40 -8.99 -24.95
C GLU A 123 -7.15 -8.46 -25.67
N ILE A 124 -6.26 -7.80 -24.94
CA ILE A 124 -4.96 -7.32 -25.48
C ILE A 124 -4.11 -8.51 -25.96
N GLY A 125 -4.10 -9.60 -25.20
CA GLY A 125 -3.40 -10.83 -25.55
C GLY A 125 -3.88 -11.44 -26.87
N GLU A 126 -5.20 -11.47 -27.09
CA GLU A 126 -5.80 -11.97 -28.34
C GLU A 126 -5.43 -11.10 -29.54
N ILE A 127 -5.52 -9.77 -29.40
CA ILE A 127 -5.13 -8.83 -30.46
C ILE A 127 -3.65 -9.01 -30.82
N TYR A 128 -2.78 -9.09 -29.81
CA TYR A 128 -1.34 -9.29 -30.00
C TYR A 128 -1.03 -10.59 -30.75
N GLN A 129 -1.68 -11.69 -30.37
CA GLN A 129 -1.49 -12.98 -31.02
C GLN A 129 -1.98 -12.97 -32.47
N ALA A 130 -3.15 -12.36 -32.73
CA ALA A 130 -3.69 -12.22 -34.08
C ALA A 130 -2.74 -11.42 -34.98
N ASP A 131 -2.25 -10.28 -34.50
CA ASP A 131 -1.31 -9.43 -35.25
C ASP A 131 0.02 -10.13 -35.52
N GLN A 132 0.57 -10.87 -34.55
CA GLN A 132 1.78 -11.69 -34.76
C GLN A 132 1.56 -12.76 -35.83
N MET A 133 0.42 -13.46 -35.79
CA MET A 133 0.08 -14.49 -36.78
C MET A 133 -0.09 -13.89 -38.19
N GLN A 134 -0.69 -12.69 -38.28
CA GLN A 134 -0.80 -11.97 -39.54
C GLN A 134 0.57 -11.57 -40.11
N LEU A 135 1.47 -11.02 -39.29
CA LEU A 135 2.82 -10.69 -39.73
C LEU A 135 3.61 -11.92 -40.17
N GLU A 136 3.53 -13.04 -39.45
CA GLU A 136 4.20 -14.28 -39.87
C GLU A 136 3.65 -14.80 -41.20
N THR A 137 2.34 -14.70 -41.40
CA THR A 137 1.70 -15.07 -42.67
C THR A 137 2.23 -14.20 -43.81
N ILE A 138 2.25 -12.88 -43.64
CA ILE A 138 2.75 -11.95 -44.66
C ILE A 138 4.23 -12.19 -44.93
N LEU A 139 5.04 -12.40 -43.89
CA LEU A 139 6.47 -12.70 -44.03
C LEU A 139 6.67 -13.96 -44.87
N SER A 140 5.92 -15.02 -44.59
CA SER A 140 6.01 -16.28 -45.35
C SER A 140 5.63 -16.09 -46.82
N LEU A 141 4.56 -15.34 -47.11
CA LEU A 141 4.12 -15.02 -48.47
C LEU A 141 5.17 -14.21 -49.22
N LEU A 142 5.74 -13.20 -48.57
CA LEU A 142 6.78 -12.36 -49.16
C LEU A 142 8.06 -13.17 -49.44
N LEU A 143 8.49 -14.00 -48.49
CA LEU A 143 9.67 -14.85 -48.68
C LEU A 143 9.47 -15.88 -49.80
N ASP A 144 8.29 -16.50 -49.92
CA ASP A 144 8.02 -17.42 -51.03
C ASP A 144 7.93 -16.71 -52.37
N GLN A 145 7.23 -15.56 -52.42
CA GLN A 145 7.07 -14.76 -53.64
C GLN A 145 8.41 -14.26 -54.18
N PHE A 146 9.34 -13.89 -53.28
CA PHE A 146 10.62 -13.29 -53.64
C PHE A 146 11.84 -14.20 -53.40
N LYS A 147 11.65 -15.53 -53.24
CA LYS A 147 12.74 -16.49 -52.96
C LYS A 147 13.87 -16.52 -54.00
N ASN A 148 13.60 -16.10 -55.22
CA ASN A 148 14.57 -16.06 -56.33
C ASN A 148 15.21 -14.67 -56.51
N ALA A 149 14.81 -13.68 -55.70
CA ALA A 149 15.44 -12.37 -55.73
C ALA A 149 16.87 -12.47 -55.20
N LYS A 150 17.77 -11.68 -55.78
CA LYS A 150 19.16 -11.60 -55.30
C LYS A 150 19.21 -10.65 -54.11
N ASP A 151 20.05 -10.96 -53.12
CA ASP A 151 20.30 -10.07 -51.98
C ASP A 151 20.79 -8.68 -52.40
N SER A 152 21.44 -8.56 -53.57
CA SER A 152 21.87 -7.27 -54.13
C SER A 152 20.73 -6.43 -54.71
N GLU A 153 19.53 -6.99 -54.84
CA GLU A 153 18.33 -6.34 -55.40
C GLU A 153 17.30 -6.07 -54.29
N LEU A 154 17.05 -7.07 -53.44
CA LEU A 154 15.99 -7.07 -52.45
C LEU A 154 16.41 -7.89 -51.21
N GLU A 155 16.15 -7.37 -50.02
CA GLU A 155 16.23 -8.13 -48.77
C GLU A 155 14.91 -8.04 -48.00
N ILE A 156 14.49 -9.12 -47.35
CA ILE A 156 13.27 -9.16 -46.53
C ILE A 156 13.64 -9.71 -45.16
N LYS A 157 13.31 -8.98 -44.09
CA LYS A 157 13.63 -9.34 -42.71
C LYS A 157 12.47 -9.00 -41.78
N LYS A 158 12.27 -9.82 -40.76
CA LYS A 158 11.40 -9.48 -39.63
C LYS A 158 12.22 -8.76 -38.57
N GLU A 159 11.73 -7.61 -38.11
CA GLU A 159 12.29 -6.84 -37.00
C GLU A 159 11.18 -6.60 -35.97
N ALA A 160 11.18 -7.32 -34.85
CA ALA A 160 10.18 -7.21 -33.78
C ALA A 160 8.72 -7.21 -34.28
N TYR A 161 8.11 -6.02 -34.43
CA TYR A 161 6.71 -5.79 -34.81
C TYR A 161 6.52 -5.27 -36.24
N GLN A 162 7.53 -5.43 -37.08
CA GLN A 162 7.47 -5.05 -38.49
C GLN A 162 8.21 -6.03 -39.39
N ILE A 163 7.77 -6.07 -40.63
CA ILE A 163 8.50 -6.69 -41.75
C ILE A 163 9.15 -5.56 -42.51
N LYS A 164 10.47 -5.64 -42.69
CA LYS A 164 11.25 -4.68 -43.45
C LYS A 164 11.69 -5.32 -44.77
N MET A 165 11.31 -4.66 -45.85
CA MET A 165 11.73 -4.98 -47.20
C MET A 165 12.67 -3.87 -47.70
N ILE A 166 13.90 -4.22 -48.07
CA ILE A 166 14.93 -3.26 -48.48
C ILE A 166 15.17 -3.42 -49.97
N LEU A 167 14.98 -2.35 -50.74
CA LEU A 167 15.27 -2.30 -52.18
C LEU A 167 16.40 -1.32 -52.45
N TYR A 168 17.45 -1.76 -53.13
CA TYR A 168 18.60 -0.93 -53.44
C TYR A 168 18.33 -0.01 -54.63
N ALA A 169 18.85 1.23 -54.58
CA ALA A 169 18.53 2.26 -55.57
C ALA A 169 18.90 1.86 -57.02
N SER A 170 19.99 1.11 -57.21
CA SER A 170 20.43 0.61 -58.53
C SER A 170 19.46 -0.41 -59.16
N TYR A 171 18.68 -1.10 -58.32
CA TYR A 171 17.62 -2.00 -58.75
C TYR A 171 16.29 -1.24 -58.90
N LEU A 172 16.00 -0.36 -57.94
CA LEU A 172 14.72 0.32 -57.80
C LEU A 172 14.49 1.41 -58.85
N PHE A 173 15.53 2.18 -59.18
CA PHE A 173 15.42 3.35 -60.04
C PHE A 173 16.22 3.21 -61.34
N GLY A 174 15.61 3.68 -62.43
CA GLY A 174 16.24 3.86 -63.73
C GLY A 174 16.69 5.31 -63.94
N ALA A 175 16.71 5.76 -65.19
CA ALA A 175 17.01 7.16 -65.51
C ALA A 175 15.98 8.11 -64.84
N ASN A 176 16.47 9.28 -64.41
CA ASN A 176 15.66 10.34 -63.80
C ASN A 176 14.88 9.91 -62.54
N GLU A 177 15.40 8.95 -61.76
CA GLU A 177 14.75 8.48 -60.52
C GLU A 177 13.35 7.87 -60.73
N SER A 178 13.07 7.39 -61.96
CA SER A 178 11.85 6.65 -62.29
C SER A 178 11.95 5.19 -61.83
N ILE A 179 10.83 4.58 -61.44
CA ILE A 179 10.81 3.16 -61.07
C ILE A 179 11.24 2.30 -62.26
N SER A 180 12.22 1.41 -62.04
CA SER A 180 12.69 0.49 -63.08
C SER A 180 11.61 -0.56 -63.39
N GLY A 181 11.53 -1.08 -64.62
CA GLY A 181 10.52 -2.09 -64.97
C GLY A 181 10.61 -3.37 -64.12
N ARG A 182 11.83 -3.77 -63.73
CA ARG A 182 12.05 -4.93 -62.84
C ARG A 182 11.52 -4.65 -61.44
N ALA A 183 11.84 -3.48 -60.89
CA ALA A 183 11.33 -3.03 -59.60
C ALA A 183 9.81 -2.84 -59.60
N GLY A 184 9.24 -2.32 -60.69
CA GLY A 184 7.79 -2.17 -60.84
C GLY A 184 7.06 -3.50 -60.75
N THR A 185 7.65 -4.59 -61.28
CA THR A 185 7.09 -5.94 -61.14
C THR A 185 7.08 -6.40 -59.68
N VAL A 186 8.16 -6.16 -58.94
CA VAL A 186 8.25 -6.48 -57.49
C VAL A 186 7.25 -5.66 -56.69
N LEU A 187 7.16 -4.35 -56.93
CA LEU A 187 6.22 -3.46 -56.25
C LEU A 187 4.77 -3.84 -56.57
N GLN A 188 4.44 -4.25 -57.79
CA GLN A 188 3.11 -4.76 -58.13
C GLN A 188 2.77 -6.07 -57.39
N GLN A 189 3.73 -6.98 -57.26
CA GLN A 189 3.54 -8.22 -56.51
C GLN A 189 3.35 -7.95 -55.01
N LEU A 190 4.15 -7.03 -54.44
CA LEU A 190 3.97 -6.53 -53.08
C LEU A 190 2.58 -5.93 -52.90
N SER A 191 2.13 -5.08 -53.82
CA SER A 191 0.79 -4.48 -53.78
C SER A 191 -0.31 -5.54 -53.78
N LYS A 192 -0.21 -6.60 -54.60
CA LYS A 192 -1.21 -7.69 -54.62
C LYS A 192 -1.32 -8.42 -53.28
N ILE A 193 -0.20 -8.62 -52.58
CA ILE A 193 -0.21 -9.20 -51.23
C ILE A 193 -0.87 -8.20 -50.27
N MET A 194 -0.46 -6.93 -50.31
CA MET A 194 -0.89 -5.91 -49.35
C MET A 194 -2.33 -5.44 -49.54
N GLN A 195 -2.92 -5.61 -50.72
CA GLN A 195 -4.35 -5.39 -50.97
C GLN A 195 -5.23 -6.31 -50.11
N GLN A 196 -4.73 -7.48 -49.69
CA GLN A 196 -5.44 -8.38 -48.78
C GLN A 196 -5.37 -7.91 -47.31
N TYR A 197 -4.50 -6.94 -47.02
CA TYR A 197 -4.25 -6.42 -45.67
C TYR A 197 -4.33 -4.88 -45.63
N PRO A 198 -5.47 -4.26 -46.02
CA PRO A 198 -5.59 -2.80 -46.16
C PRO A 198 -5.48 -2.04 -44.84
N THR A 199 -5.57 -2.73 -43.70
CA THR A 199 -5.49 -2.15 -42.36
C THR A 199 -4.05 -2.02 -41.83
N LEU A 200 -3.08 -2.68 -42.48
CA LEU A 200 -1.69 -2.68 -42.07
C LEU A 200 -0.92 -1.52 -42.72
N PRO A 201 -0.46 -0.53 -41.92
CA PRO A 201 0.29 0.60 -42.47
C PRO A 201 1.63 0.16 -43.05
N MET A 202 1.99 0.80 -44.16
CA MET A 202 3.26 0.65 -44.85
C MET A 202 3.98 2.00 -44.87
N THR A 203 5.19 2.03 -44.33
CA THR A 203 6.06 3.20 -44.39
C THR A 203 7.20 2.96 -45.36
N ILE A 204 7.35 3.89 -46.30
CA ILE A 204 8.37 3.90 -47.33
C ILE A 204 9.41 4.94 -46.94
N THR A 205 10.59 4.49 -46.55
CA THR A 205 11.70 5.33 -46.10
C THR A 205 12.80 5.37 -47.15
N GLY A 206 13.08 6.56 -47.70
CA GLY A 206 14.20 6.78 -48.61
C GLY A 206 15.49 7.08 -47.85
N HIS A 207 16.59 6.49 -48.31
CA HIS A 207 17.94 6.76 -47.83
C HIS A 207 18.86 7.10 -49.01
N THR A 208 19.91 7.87 -48.73
CA THR A 208 20.95 8.19 -49.71
C THR A 208 22.34 7.97 -49.13
N ASP A 209 23.33 7.81 -50.00
CA ASP A 209 24.73 8.01 -49.64
C ASP A 209 25.07 9.52 -49.66
N PRO A 210 26.14 9.96 -48.97
CA PRO A 210 26.52 11.38 -48.90
C PRO A 210 26.80 12.04 -50.27
N GLU A 211 27.26 11.28 -51.26
CA GLU A 211 27.60 11.74 -52.62
C GLU A 211 26.41 11.65 -53.59
N ALA A 212 25.29 11.01 -53.22
CA ALA A 212 24.18 10.75 -54.13
C ALA A 212 23.58 12.03 -54.75
N ALA A 213 23.30 13.03 -53.92
CA ALA A 213 22.77 14.33 -54.33
C ALA A 213 23.68 15.08 -55.32
N SER A 214 25.00 14.92 -55.24
CA SER A 214 25.94 15.62 -56.13
C SER A 214 25.78 15.26 -57.62
N LYS A 215 25.15 14.12 -57.91
CA LYS A 215 24.90 13.61 -59.26
C LYS A 215 23.62 14.17 -59.88
N GLN A 216 22.75 14.79 -59.07
CA GLN A 216 21.47 15.35 -59.50
C GLN A 216 21.50 16.86 -59.21
N ARG A 217 21.60 17.67 -60.27
CA ARG A 217 21.71 19.14 -60.12
C ARG A 217 20.56 19.67 -59.26
N SER A 218 20.92 20.38 -58.18
CA SER A 218 20.04 21.22 -57.35
C SER A 218 19.11 20.53 -56.35
N VAL A 219 19.45 19.35 -55.85
CA VAL A 219 18.70 18.65 -54.78
C VAL A 219 19.68 18.19 -53.70
N ASP A 220 19.40 18.42 -52.42
CA ASP A 220 20.20 17.87 -51.32
C ASP A 220 19.80 16.41 -51.02
N ASN A 221 20.61 15.70 -50.22
CA ASN A 221 20.38 14.29 -49.92
C ASN A 221 19.02 14.04 -49.24
N LEU A 222 18.55 14.98 -48.42
CA LEU A 222 17.26 14.90 -47.77
C LEU A 222 16.13 14.95 -48.81
N ASN A 223 16.10 15.95 -49.69
CA ASN A 223 15.09 16.06 -50.72
C ASN A 223 15.13 14.88 -51.70
N LEU A 224 16.32 14.37 -52.06
CA LEU A 224 16.45 13.18 -52.91
C LEU A 224 15.82 11.95 -52.24
N SER A 225 16.08 11.77 -50.94
CA SER A 225 15.51 10.66 -50.19
C SER A 225 13.97 10.74 -50.09
N VAL A 226 13.43 11.94 -49.88
CA VAL A 226 11.98 12.18 -49.84
C VAL A 226 11.36 11.94 -51.22
N LEU A 227 12.00 12.42 -52.30
CA LEU A 227 11.54 12.21 -53.68
C LEU A 227 11.46 10.72 -54.00
N ARG A 228 12.50 9.94 -53.68
CA ARG A 228 12.53 8.49 -53.90
C ARG A 228 11.42 7.78 -53.14
N ALA A 229 11.23 8.11 -51.86
CA ALA A 229 10.14 7.56 -51.05
C ALA A 229 8.77 7.90 -51.64
N ALA A 230 8.57 9.16 -52.04
CA ALA A 230 7.33 9.62 -52.66
C ALA A 230 7.06 8.95 -54.02
N THR A 231 8.09 8.71 -54.83
CA THR A 231 7.96 8.01 -56.12
C THR A 231 7.48 6.57 -55.93
N VAL A 232 8.07 5.83 -54.98
CA VAL A 232 7.65 4.47 -54.66
C VAL A 232 6.23 4.47 -54.07
N THR A 233 5.93 5.39 -53.17
CA THR A 233 4.61 5.56 -52.57
C THR A 233 3.54 5.81 -53.64
N ARG A 234 3.81 6.74 -54.57
CA ARG A 234 2.91 7.04 -55.69
C ARG A 234 2.70 5.83 -56.59
N PHE A 235 3.75 5.06 -56.87
CA PHE A 235 3.63 3.83 -57.64
C PHE A 235 2.71 2.82 -56.93
N LEU A 236 2.93 2.59 -55.64
CA LEU A 236 2.12 1.68 -54.83
C LEU A 236 0.64 2.08 -54.75
N ALA A 237 0.35 3.39 -54.71
CA ALA A 237 -1.00 3.92 -54.73
C ALA A 237 -1.65 3.81 -56.12
N GLN A 238 -1.00 4.36 -57.15
CA GLN A 238 -1.60 4.53 -58.48
C GLN A 238 -1.57 3.25 -59.31
N GLU A 239 -0.42 2.60 -59.39
CA GLU A 239 -0.22 1.38 -60.18
C GLU A 239 -0.51 0.13 -59.34
N GLY A 240 -0.21 0.20 -58.06
CA GLY A 240 -0.46 -0.88 -57.10
C GLY A 240 -1.87 -0.91 -56.51
N GLY A 241 -2.64 0.16 -56.65
CA GLY A 241 -4.03 0.24 -56.15
C GLY A 241 -4.16 0.15 -54.63
N LEU A 242 -3.10 0.45 -53.87
CA LEU A 242 -3.17 0.51 -52.41
C LEU A 242 -3.83 1.82 -51.97
N PRO A 243 -4.67 1.80 -50.92
CA PRO A 243 -5.34 3.01 -50.45
C PRO A 243 -4.34 3.97 -49.79
N ASP A 244 -4.51 5.27 -50.04
CA ASP A 244 -3.56 6.31 -49.59
C ASP A 244 -3.36 6.33 -48.07
N ASN A 245 -4.39 5.98 -47.29
CA ASN A 245 -4.31 5.92 -45.82
C ASN A 245 -3.44 4.76 -45.29
N GLN A 246 -3.07 3.81 -46.15
CA GLN A 246 -2.16 2.72 -45.82
C GLN A 246 -0.70 3.11 -46.02
N LEU A 247 -0.41 4.17 -46.79
CA LEU A 247 0.93 4.49 -47.25
C LEU A 247 1.47 5.76 -46.58
N GLU A 248 2.72 5.70 -46.14
CA GLU A 248 3.45 6.83 -45.56
C GLU A 248 4.82 6.95 -46.23
N ALA A 249 5.20 8.15 -46.67
CA ALA A 249 6.52 8.42 -47.25
C ALA A 249 7.40 9.20 -46.27
N THR A 250 8.63 8.76 -46.06
CA THR A 250 9.63 9.44 -45.22
C THR A 250 10.98 9.47 -45.92
N GLY A 251 11.73 10.57 -45.79
CA GLY A 251 13.11 10.65 -46.27
C GLY A 251 14.05 11.06 -45.15
N VAL A 252 15.17 10.35 -45.00
CA VAL A 252 16.16 10.61 -43.94
C VAL A 252 17.52 11.07 -44.46
N GLY A 253 17.65 11.25 -45.78
CA GLY A 253 18.91 11.58 -46.43
C GLY A 253 20.02 10.57 -46.12
N ALA A 254 21.23 11.10 -45.87
CA ALA A 254 22.42 10.30 -45.53
C ALA A 254 22.64 10.13 -44.01
N SER A 255 21.68 10.57 -43.19
CA SER A 255 21.83 10.61 -41.72
C SER A 255 21.78 9.23 -41.04
N GLN A 256 21.26 8.21 -41.73
CA GLN A 256 21.11 6.85 -41.22
C GLN A 256 21.79 5.81 -42.15
N PRO A 257 23.14 5.79 -42.19
CA PRO A 257 23.88 4.80 -42.97
C PRO A 257 23.74 3.42 -42.34
N ARG A 258 23.53 2.40 -43.17
CA ARG A 258 23.48 0.98 -42.75
C ARG A 258 24.89 0.40 -42.61
N VAL A 259 25.83 0.86 -43.42
CA VAL A 259 27.24 0.47 -43.43
C VAL A 259 28.16 1.68 -43.64
N SER A 260 29.47 1.52 -43.48
CA SER A 260 30.45 2.60 -43.73
C SER A 260 30.33 3.18 -45.15
N ASN A 261 30.43 4.51 -45.27
CA ASN A 261 30.43 5.23 -46.56
C ASN A 261 31.83 5.31 -47.22
N GLU A 262 32.85 4.73 -46.60
CA GLU A 262 34.25 4.82 -47.06
C GLU A 262 34.48 4.12 -48.41
N THR A 263 33.73 3.05 -48.68
CA THR A 263 33.87 2.27 -49.92
C THR A 263 32.70 2.52 -50.89
N PRO A 264 32.93 2.45 -52.21
CA PRO A 264 31.84 2.54 -53.20
C PRO A 264 30.76 1.47 -52.99
N ALA A 265 31.14 0.26 -52.58
CA ALA A 265 30.21 -0.81 -52.24
C ALA A 265 29.34 -0.45 -51.04
N GLY A 266 29.93 0.11 -49.97
CA GLY A 266 29.19 0.57 -48.80
C GLY A 266 28.22 1.72 -49.11
N ARG A 267 28.63 2.67 -49.95
CA ARG A 267 27.74 3.75 -50.43
C ARG A 267 26.57 3.21 -51.24
N ALA A 268 26.80 2.22 -52.10
CA ALA A 268 25.72 1.58 -52.85
C ALA A 268 24.67 0.91 -51.94
N LEU A 269 25.11 0.28 -50.85
CA LEU A 269 24.20 -0.32 -49.86
C LEU A 269 23.43 0.72 -49.04
N ASN A 270 23.98 1.92 -48.85
CA ASN A 270 23.30 3.00 -48.14
C ASN A 270 22.24 3.70 -49.00
N ASN A 271 22.36 3.67 -50.33
CA ASN A 271 21.32 4.09 -51.28
C ASN A 271 20.23 3.03 -51.41
N ARG A 272 19.15 3.18 -50.64
CA ARG A 272 18.07 2.21 -50.59
C ARG A 272 16.75 2.87 -50.27
N VAL A 273 15.67 2.14 -50.53
CA VAL A 273 14.35 2.41 -49.97
C VAL A 273 13.99 1.25 -49.07
N GLU A 274 13.59 1.54 -47.85
CA GLU A 274 13.06 0.57 -46.90
C GLU A 274 11.53 0.68 -46.91
N ILE A 275 10.86 -0.44 -47.13
CA ILE A 275 9.41 -0.56 -47.01
C ILE A 275 9.13 -1.36 -45.74
N SER A 276 8.52 -0.71 -44.76
CA SER A 276 8.22 -1.30 -43.45
C SER A 276 6.72 -1.53 -43.32
N ILE A 277 6.31 -2.79 -43.16
CA ILE A 277 4.93 -3.19 -42.87
C ILE A 277 4.85 -3.43 -41.37
N ARG A 278 4.01 -2.68 -40.67
CA ARG A 278 3.93 -2.73 -39.20
C ARG A 278 2.50 -2.93 -38.72
N VAL A 279 2.36 -3.42 -37.48
CA VAL A 279 1.07 -3.45 -36.79
C VAL A 279 0.54 -2.03 -36.57
N ASN A 280 -0.78 -1.89 -36.56
CA ASN A 280 -1.41 -0.58 -36.39
C ASN A 280 -1.45 -0.19 -34.91
N TRP A 281 -0.31 0.30 -34.39
CA TRP A 281 -0.17 0.72 -32.99
C TRP A 281 -1.24 1.72 -32.53
N PRO A 282 -1.61 2.76 -33.31
CA PRO A 282 -2.69 3.67 -32.92
C PRO A 282 -4.05 2.98 -32.68
N VAL A 283 -4.38 1.95 -33.47
CA VAL A 283 -5.62 1.17 -33.26
C VAL A 283 -5.52 0.33 -31.99
N ILE A 284 -4.38 -0.32 -31.75
CA ILE A 284 -4.13 -1.09 -30.53
C ILE A 284 -4.19 -0.15 -29.31
N LEU A 285 -3.51 0.98 -29.36
CA LEU A 285 -3.48 1.98 -28.29
C LEU A 285 -4.85 2.62 -28.04
N ARG A 286 -5.67 2.84 -29.08
CA ARG A 286 -7.04 3.35 -28.91
C ARG A 286 -7.95 2.34 -28.23
N LYS A 287 -7.84 1.05 -28.56
CA LYS A 287 -8.57 -0.01 -27.86
C LYS A 287 -8.11 -0.11 -26.40
N VAL A 288 -6.81 -0.06 -26.17
CA VAL A 288 -6.20 -0.01 -24.82
C VAL A 288 -6.60 1.26 -24.06
N SER A 289 -6.80 2.40 -24.73
CA SER A 289 -7.16 3.66 -24.06
C SER A 289 -8.66 3.85 -23.87
N SER A 290 -9.52 3.28 -24.72
CA SER A 290 -10.98 3.21 -24.48
C SER A 290 -11.34 2.35 -23.27
N ILE A 291 -10.38 1.55 -22.81
CA ILE A 291 -10.45 0.74 -21.61
C ILE A 291 -10.11 1.59 -20.35
N ASN A 292 -9.50 2.77 -20.50
CA ASN A 292 -9.05 3.67 -19.42
C ASN A 292 -10.00 4.85 -19.12
N LEU A 293 -11.30 4.73 -19.36
CA LEU A 293 -12.28 5.76 -18.99
C LEU A 293 -13.26 5.24 -17.92
N GLU A 294 -12.76 5.11 -16.70
CA GLU A 294 -13.14 5.88 -15.49
C GLU A 294 -12.44 5.29 -14.26
#